data_AF-A0A3R6EGB6-F1
#
_entry.id   AF-A0A3R6EGB6-F1
#
_cell.length_a   1.000
_cell.length_b   1.000
_cell.length_c   1.000
_cell.angle_alpha   90.00
_cell.angle_beta   90.00
_cell.angle_gamma   90.00
#
_symmetry.space_group_name_H-M   'P 1'
#
loop_
_entity.id
_entity.type
_entity.pdbx_description
1 polymer ?
#
loop_
_entity_poly.entity_id
_entity_poly.type
_entity_poly.pdbx_seq_one_letter_code
_entity_poly.pdbx_strand_id
1 'polypeptide(L)' 'MDNIWLILLLLLSFFMIFKPELLWKIEHFFSVKGGEPTDLYLGLMRVAGVFFFIASIICIIVLVL' A
#
# COMPACT_ATOMS: atom_id res chain seq x y z
N MET A 1 23.34 3.09 -5.23
CA MET A 1 22.19 3.62 -4.45
C MET A 1 21.06 2.65 -4.71
N ASP A 2 21.01 1.65 -3.86
CA ASP A 2 20.53 0.32 -4.21
C ASP A 2 19.00 0.26 -4.25
N ASN A 3 18.45 -0.67 -5.03
CA ASN A 3 17.02 -0.88 -5.32
C ASN A 3 16.12 -1.15 -4.09
N ILE A 4 16.62 -0.88 -2.87
CA ILE A 4 15.97 -0.87 -1.57
C ILE A 4 14.62 -0.14 -1.62
N TRP A 5 14.52 0.97 -2.36
CA TRP A 5 13.26 1.70 -2.52
C TRP A 5 12.16 0.84 -3.15
N LEU A 6 12.46 0.06 -4.18
CA LEU A 6 11.49 -0.83 -4.85
C LEU A 6 11.05 -1.98 -3.94
N ILE A 7 11.97 -2.50 -3.13
CA ILE A 7 11.66 -3.55 -2.14
C ILE A 7 10.70 -3.01 -1.08
N LEU A 8 10.94 -1.80 -0.58
CA LEU A 8 10.04 -1.10 0.36
C LEU A 8 8.66 -0.87 -0.25
N LEU A 9 8.59 -0.48 -1.52
CA LEU A 9 7.34 -0.24 -2.24
C LEU A 9 6.54 -1.53 -2.48
N LEU A 10 7.22 -2.63 -2.80
CA LEU A 10 6.61 -3.96 -2.90
C LEU A 10 6.03 -4.42 -1.56
N LEU A 11 6.80 -4.25 -0.48
CA LEU A 11 6.39 -4.64 0.85
C LEU A 11 5.17 -3.83 1.30
N LEU A 12 5.18 -2.51 1.07
CA LEU A 12 4.05 -1.62 1.35
C LEU A 12 2.79 -2.00 0.55
N SER A 13 2.94 -2.26 -0.75
CA SER A 13 1.84 -2.68 -1.63
C SER A 13 1.21 -3.99 -1.14
N PHE A 14 2.04 -4.94 -0.70
CA PHE A 14 1.57 -6.21 -0.13
C PHE A 14 0.78 -5.99 1.16
N PHE A 15 1.27 -5.13 2.05
CA PHE A 15 0.57 -4.76 3.30
C PHE A 15 -0.77 -4.05 3.03
N MET A 16 -0.84 -3.17 2.03
CA MET A 16 -2.08 -2.49 1.60
C MET A 16 -3.15 -3.48 1.11
N ILE A 17 -2.76 -4.56 0.42
CA ILE A 17 -3.70 -5.56 -0.11
C ILE A 17 -4.20 -6.51 0.99
N PHE A 18 -3.29 -7.05 1.80
CA PHE A 18 -3.62 -8.09 2.79
C PHE A 18 -4.35 -7.55 4.02
N LYS A 19 -3.95 -6.38 4.52
CA LYS A 19 -4.47 -5.81 5.76
C LYS A 19 -4.64 -4.29 5.64
N PRO A 20 -5.53 -3.80 4.74
CA PRO A 20 -5.82 -2.36 4.60
C PRO A 20 -6.33 -1.75 5.92
N GLU A 21 -6.98 -2.55 6.76
CA GLU A 21 -7.46 -2.17 8.10
C GLU A 21 -6.32 -1.79 9.06
N LEU A 22 -5.14 -2.42 8.95
CA LEU A 22 -4.00 -2.08 9.80
C LEU A 22 -3.40 -0.73 9.42
N LEU A 23 -3.27 -0.47 8.11
CA LEU A 23 -2.84 0.82 7.58
C LEU A 23 -3.82 1.92 7.98
N TRP A 24 -5.12 1.67 7.80
CA TRP A 24 -6.15 2.58 8.27
C TRP A 24 -6.02 2.84 9.77
N LYS A 25 -5.84 1.79 10.59
CA LYS A 25 -5.71 1.93 12.04
C LYS A 25 -4.48 2.76 12.43
N ILE A 26 -3.38 2.67 11.69
CA ILE A 26 -2.17 3.49 11.91
C ILE A 26 -2.41 4.95 11.53
N GLU A 27 -3.04 5.21 10.37
CA GLU A 27 -3.37 6.59 9.95
C GLU A 27 -4.40 7.23 10.91
N HIS A 28 -5.43 6.48 11.29
CA HIS A 28 -6.49 6.94 12.17
C HIS A 28 -6.04 7.07 13.63
N PHE A 29 -4.99 6.36 14.05
CA PHE A 29 -4.36 6.54 15.36
C PHE A 29 -3.77 7.95 15.52
N PHE A 30 -3.30 8.55 14.41
CA PHE A 30 -2.78 9.92 14.39
C PHE A 30 -3.86 11.00 14.29
N SER A 31 -5.12 10.66 13.97
CA SER A 31 -6.18 11.62 13.62
C SER A 31 -7.45 11.53 14.49
N VAL A 32 -7.32 11.16 15.78
CA VAL A 32 -8.39 11.06 16.80
C VAL A 32 -9.52 10.04 16.54
N LYS A 33 -10.11 9.58 17.65
CA LYS A 33 -10.93 8.36 17.78
C LYS A 33 -12.32 8.49 17.16
N GLY A 34 -12.74 7.44 16.44
CA GLY A 34 -14.06 6.85 16.68
C GLY A 34 -15.01 6.70 15.49
N GLY A 35 -14.53 6.19 14.35
CA GLY A 35 -15.42 5.62 13.33
C GLY A 35 -14.87 4.29 12.85
N GLU A 36 -15.74 3.35 12.46
CA GLU A 36 -15.30 2.17 11.73
C GLU A 36 -14.67 2.58 10.38
N PRO A 37 -13.67 1.85 9.87
CA PRO A 37 -13.15 2.11 8.54
C PRO A 37 -14.29 2.06 7.51
N THR A 38 -14.48 3.14 6.76
CA THR A 38 -15.50 3.16 5.70
C THR A 38 -15.16 2.14 4.62
N ASP A 39 -16.13 1.35 4.16
CA ASP A 39 -15.94 0.35 3.10
C ASP A 39 -15.29 0.94 1.83
N LEU A 40 -15.60 2.21 1.52
CA LEU A 40 -14.96 2.95 0.44
C LEU A 40 -13.45 3.14 0.64
N TYR A 41 -13.01 3.45 1.86
CA TYR A 41 -11.59 3.63 2.15
C TYR A 41 -10.85 2.30 2.07
N LEU A 42 -11.41 1.22 2.63
CA LEU A 42 -10.82 -0.12 2.54
C LEU A 42 -10.73 -0.62 1.09
N GLY A 43 -11.78 -0.35 0.30
CA GLY A 43 -11.79 -0.60 -1.14
C GLY A 43 -10.72 0.19 -1.88
N LEU A 44 -10.64 1.51 -1.63
CA LEU A 44 -9.62 2.40 -2.22
C LEU A 44 -8.20 1.97 -1.85
N MET A 45 -7.94 1.60 -0.59
CA MET A 45 -6.64 1.09 -0.13
C MET A 45 -6.23 -0.19 -0.87
N ARG A 46 -7.17 -1.14 -1.07
CA ARG A 46 -6.89 -2.34 -1.86
C ARG A 46 -6.60 -2.02 -3.32
N VAL A 47 -7.40 -1.14 -3.94
CA VAL A 47 -7.21 -0.74 -5.35
C VAL A 47 -5.88 -0.01 -5.53
N ALA A 48 -5.54 0.91 -4.63
CA ALA A 48 -4.27 1.61 -4.62
C ALA A 48 -3.09 0.62 -4.42
N GLY A 49 -3.21 -0.32 -3.48
CA GLY A 49 -2.18 -1.35 -3.26
C GLY A 49 -1.92 -2.22 -4.48
N VAL A 50 -2.98 -2.64 -5.20
CA VAL A 50 -2.85 -3.38 -6.47
C VAL A 50 -2.20 -2.53 -7.55
N PHE A 51 -2.60 -1.26 -7.66
CA PHE A 51 -2.01 -0.33 -8.61
C PHE A 51 -0.50 -0.13 -8.36
N PHE A 52 -0.11 0.10 -7.11
CA PHE A 52 1.30 0.23 -6.72
C PHE A 52 2.09 -1.06 -6.94
N PHE A 53 1.49 -2.22 -6.69
CA PHE A 53 2.11 -3.52 -6.95
C PHE A 53 2.44 -3.70 -8.45
N ILE A 54 1.47 -3.44 -9.32
CA ILE A 54 1.66 -3.53 -10.78
C ILE A 54 2.71 -2.53 -11.25
N ALA A 55 2.62 -1.28 -10.80
CA ALA A 55 3.59 -0.24 -11.13
C ALA A 55 5.01 -0.63 -10.69
N SER A 56 5.17 -1.23 -9.50
CA SER A 56 6.46 -1.70 -9.02
C SER A 56 7.02 -2.84 -9.87
N ILE A 57 6.20 -3.78 -10.32
CA ILE A 57 6.63 -4.86 -11.22
C ILE A 57 7.10 -4.28 -12.55
N ILE A 58 6.33 -3.35 -13.14
CA ILE A 58 6.70 -2.69 -14.40
C ILE A 58 8.04 -1.97 -14.24
N CYS A 59 8.23 -1.24 -13.13
CA CYS A 59 9.46 -0.53 -12.85
C CYS A 59 10.66 -1.48 -12.76
N ILE A 60 10.51 -2.62 -12.07
CA ILE A 60 11.55 -3.66 -12.00
C ILE A 60 11.89 -4.21 -13.39
N ILE A 61 10.88 -4.52 -14.20
CA ILE A 61 11.09 -5.03 -15.57
C ILE A 61 11.88 -4.02 -16.39
N VAL A 62 11.51 -2.73 -16.35
CA VAL A 62 12.19 -1.67 -17.10
C VAL A 62 13.61 -1.41 -16.59
N LEU A 63 13.88 -1.63 -15.31
CA LEU A 63 15.21 -1.39 -14.71
C LEU A 63 16.16 -2.57 -14.92
N VAL A 64 15.62 -3.80 -15.06
CA VAL A 64 16.38 -5.03 -15.29
C VAL A 64 16.65 -5.29 -16.78
N LEU A 65 15.74 -4.87 -17.67
CA LEU A 65 15.84 -5.04 -19.13
C LEU A 65 16.67 -3.91 -19.77
#